data_AF-A0A258I3R1-F1
#
_entry.id   AF-A0A258I3R1-F1
#
_cell.length_a   1.000
_cell.length_b   1.000
_cell.length_c   1.000
_cell.angle_alpha   90.00
_cell.angle_beta   90.00
_cell.angle_gamma   90.00
#
_symmetry.space_group_name_H-M   'P 1'
#
loop_
_entity.id
_entity.type
_entity.pdbx_description
1 polymer ?
#
loop_
_entity_poly.entity_id
_entity_poly.type
_entity_poly.pdbx_seq_one_letter_code
_entity_poly.pdbx_strand_id
1 'polypeptide(L)'
;MWGFVLKHDIGVGDIIQTAAFLAALVTVIIESNRYRRGQAEAAAQRHEDAALGLEARKIEIYQRLEIESNRVFEFEARHPELVPMMKRRLVPVAKLGDLVVRDEYSEEMNARQIAMIARKYYEMNCNLFEIAARLRKYRLIDDDVFGSWVAWYFDTCTEWGFRALWHDLRDNYTADLRAIFDPLCGRLLLAWDIPHASPDANEPFTTYGLPDVPPAELEARRSEFYVEIANLFDCPTIGGWIAKVAATGLPAKHPLAYS
;
A
#
# COMPACT_ATOMS: atom_id res chain seq x y z
N MET A 1 -11.46 -64.07 -67.66
CA MET A 1 -11.69 -62.65 -67.29
C MET A 1 -13.02 -62.58 -66.57
N TRP A 2 -13.00 -62.44 -65.25
CA TRP A 2 -14.19 -62.40 -64.41
C TRP A 2 -14.64 -60.94 -64.29
N GLY A 3 -15.86 -60.63 -64.74
CA GLY A 3 -16.49 -59.32 -64.57
C GLY A 3 -17.83 -59.48 -63.86
N PHE A 4 -17.83 -59.38 -62.53
CA PHE A 4 -19.06 -59.31 -61.74
C PHE A 4 -19.50 -57.85 -61.67
N VAL A 5 -20.51 -57.49 -62.46
CA VAL A 5 -21.18 -56.18 -62.39
C VAL A 5 -22.35 -56.32 -61.42
N LEU A 6 -22.13 -55.94 -60.16
CA LEU A 6 -23.21 -55.77 -59.18
C LEU A 6 -23.98 -54.49 -59.52
N LYS A 7 -25.11 -54.62 -60.20
CA LYS A 7 -26.15 -53.57 -60.22
C LYS A 7 -26.84 -53.60 -58.86
N HIS A 8 -26.47 -52.69 -57.96
CA HIS A 8 -27.26 -52.40 -56.78
C HIS A 8 -28.36 -51.41 -57.17
N ASP A 9 -29.59 -51.89 -57.30
CA ASP A 9 -30.77 -51.03 -57.36
C ASP A 9 -30.96 -50.41 -55.97
N ILE A 10 -30.70 -49.10 -55.86
CA ILE A 10 -30.95 -48.35 -54.63
C ILE A 10 -32.47 -48.31 -54.44
N GLY A 11 -32.97 -49.06 -53.46
CA GLY A 11 -34.39 -49.08 -53.15
C GLY A 11 -34.83 -47.75 -52.53
N VAL A 12 -36.07 -47.32 -52.77
CA VAL A 12 -36.67 -46.14 -52.13
C VAL A 12 -36.53 -46.18 -50.59
N GLY A 13 -36.48 -47.38 -50.00
CA GLY A 13 -36.20 -47.59 -48.58
C GLY A 13 -34.81 -47.13 -48.11
N ASP A 14 -33.76 -47.29 -48.92
CA ASP A 14 -32.40 -46.86 -48.59
C ASP A 14 -32.30 -45.33 -48.58
N ILE A 15 -33.01 -44.68 -49.51
CA ILE A 15 -33.09 -43.20 -49.57
C ILE A 15 -33.80 -42.66 -48.32
N ILE A 16 -34.91 -43.30 -47.89
CA ILE A 16 -35.66 -42.89 -46.70
C ILE A 16 -34.81 -43.10 -45.43
N GLN A 17 -34.13 -44.25 -45.30
CA GLN A 17 -33.24 -44.51 -44.15
C GLN A 17 -32.07 -43.53 -44.10
N THR A 18 -31.45 -43.24 -45.24
CA THR A 18 -30.34 -42.28 -45.32
C THR A 18 -30.81 -40.87 -44.95
N ALA A 19 -31.99 -40.45 -45.44
CA ALA A 19 -32.57 -39.15 -45.09
C ALA A 19 -32.91 -39.05 -43.60
N ALA A 20 -33.48 -40.09 -43.00
CA ALA A 20 -33.77 -40.14 -41.57
C ALA A 20 -32.49 -40.08 -40.72
N PHE A 21 -31.42 -40.77 -41.14
CA PHE A 21 -30.12 -40.72 -40.48
C PHE A 21 -29.49 -39.32 -40.54
N LEU A 22 -29.53 -38.66 -41.71
CA LEU A 22 -29.04 -37.30 -41.87
C LEU A 22 -29.83 -36.30 -41.02
N ALA A 23 -31.16 -36.43 -40.95
CA ALA A 23 -31.99 -35.60 -40.08
C ALA A 23 -31.65 -35.78 -38.59
N ALA A 24 -31.42 -37.03 -38.16
CA ALA A 24 -30.98 -37.32 -36.79
C ALA A 24 -29.59 -36.73 -36.51
N LEU A 25 -28.64 -36.86 -37.44
CA LEU A 25 -27.29 -36.28 -37.33
C LEU A 25 -27.33 -34.76 -37.20
N VAL A 26 -28.13 -34.08 -38.03
CA VAL A 26 -28.33 -32.63 -37.97
C VAL A 26 -28.92 -32.21 -36.63
N THR A 27 -29.87 -32.97 -36.08
CA THR A 27 -30.49 -32.68 -34.77
C THR A 27 -29.46 -32.79 -33.65
N VAL A 28 -28.64 -33.85 -33.65
CA VAL A 28 -27.54 -34.03 -32.69
C VAL A 28 -26.51 -32.90 -32.80
N ILE A 29 -26.17 -32.46 -34.02
CA ILE A 29 -25.25 -31.33 -34.23
C ILE A 29 -25.85 -30.03 -33.68
N ILE A 30 -27.13 -29.77 -33.91
CA ILE A 30 -27.83 -28.58 -33.39
C ILE A 30 -27.87 -28.60 -31.86
N GLU A 31 -28.23 -29.73 -31.24
CA GLU A 31 -28.25 -29.87 -29.77
C GLU A 31 -26.85 -29.75 -29.16
N SER A 32 -25.84 -30.37 -29.76
CA SER A 32 -24.45 -30.25 -29.32
C SER A 32 -23.96 -28.80 -29.37
N ASN A 33 -24.31 -28.07 -30.45
CA ASN A 33 -23.97 -26.65 -30.58
C ASN A 33 -24.72 -25.78 -29.56
N ARG A 34 -26.00 -26.05 -29.29
CA ARG A 34 -26.77 -25.36 -28.24
C ARG A 34 -26.16 -25.59 -26.86
N TYR A 35 -25.80 -26.84 -26.54
CA TYR A 35 -25.15 -27.19 -25.28
C TYR A 35 -23.80 -26.48 -25.11
N ARG A 36 -22.95 -26.49 -26.14
CA ARG A 36 -21.66 -25.77 -26.12
C ARG A 36 -21.83 -24.26 -25.96
N ARG A 37 -22.82 -23.65 -26.62
CA ARG A 37 -23.14 -22.22 -26.43
C ARG A 37 -23.58 -21.93 -25.01
N GLY A 38 -24.49 -22.73 -24.44
CA GLY A 38 -24.93 -22.56 -23.06
C GLY A 38 -23.78 -22.73 -22.05
N GLN A 39 -22.85 -23.65 -22.28
CA GLN A 39 -21.65 -23.78 -21.44
C GLN A 39 -20.71 -22.58 -21.56
N ALA A 40 -20.52 -22.04 -22.77
CA ALA A 40 -19.68 -20.86 -22.99
C ALA A 40 -20.28 -19.61 -22.35
N GLU A 41 -21.59 -19.41 -22.46
CA GLU A 41 -22.32 -18.31 -21.81
C GLU A 41 -22.23 -18.42 -20.28
N ALA A 42 -22.44 -19.61 -19.71
CA ALA A 42 -22.31 -19.82 -18.26
C ALA A 42 -20.86 -19.62 -17.76
N ALA A 43 -19.86 -19.96 -18.56
CA ALA A 43 -18.46 -19.69 -18.24
C ALA A 43 -18.17 -18.18 -18.28
N ALA A 44 -18.64 -17.48 -19.32
CA ALA A 44 -18.50 -16.03 -19.44
C ALA A 44 -19.15 -15.30 -18.26
N GLN A 45 -20.37 -15.69 -17.88
CA GLN A 45 -21.06 -15.11 -16.73
C GLN A 45 -20.27 -15.32 -15.43
N ARG A 46 -19.72 -16.51 -15.19
CA ARG A 46 -18.89 -16.75 -14.00
C ARG A 46 -17.62 -15.90 -13.97
N HIS A 47 -17.00 -15.65 -15.12
CA HIS A 47 -15.84 -14.77 -15.22
C HIS A 47 -16.22 -13.31 -14.94
N GLU A 48 -17.35 -12.85 -15.45
CA GLU A 48 -17.89 -11.51 -15.19
C GLU A 48 -18.25 -11.33 -13.72
N ASP A 49 -18.99 -12.27 -13.13
CA ASP A 49 -19.36 -12.25 -11.71
C ASP A 49 -18.12 -12.27 -10.80
N ALA A 50 -17.08 -13.03 -11.16
CA ALA A 50 -15.81 -13.05 -10.43
C ALA A 50 -15.05 -11.73 -10.55
N ALA A 51 -15.07 -11.09 -11.72
CA ALA A 51 -14.46 -9.79 -11.93
C ALA A 51 -15.18 -8.70 -11.12
N LEU A 52 -16.52 -8.67 -11.17
CA LEU A 52 -17.36 -7.77 -10.37
C LEU A 52 -17.14 -7.99 -8.87
N GLY A 53 -17.04 -9.23 -8.42
CA GLY A 53 -16.74 -9.57 -7.03
C GLY A 53 -15.36 -9.09 -6.57
N LEU A 54 -14.35 -9.16 -7.45
CA LEU A 54 -13.01 -8.63 -7.16
C LEU A 54 -13.02 -7.09 -7.08
N GLU A 55 -13.72 -6.44 -7.99
CA GLU A 55 -13.84 -4.98 -8.03
C GLU A 55 -14.57 -4.44 -6.79
N ALA A 56 -15.69 -5.06 -6.41
CA ALA A 56 -16.41 -4.73 -5.18
C ALA A 56 -15.50 -4.86 -3.94
N ARG A 57 -14.67 -5.91 -3.89
CA ARG A 57 -13.71 -6.11 -2.80
C ARG A 57 -12.60 -5.06 -2.78
N LYS A 58 -12.11 -4.62 -3.95
CA LYS A 58 -11.15 -3.52 -4.05
C LYS A 58 -11.75 -2.22 -3.51
N ILE A 59 -13.00 -1.90 -3.86
CA ILE A 59 -13.70 -0.72 -3.36
C ILE A 59 -13.80 -0.76 -1.83
N GLU A 60 -14.21 -1.88 -1.26
CA GLU A 60 -14.30 -2.06 0.20
C GLU A 60 -12.94 -1.86 0.88
N ILE A 61 -11.87 -2.40 0.29
CA ILE A 61 -10.49 -2.24 0.78
C ILE A 61 -10.08 -0.76 0.80
N TYR A 62 -10.32 -0.04 -0.29
CA TYR A 62 -9.95 1.38 -0.40
C TYR A 62 -10.76 2.24 0.58
N GLN A 63 -12.06 2.01 0.70
CA GLN A 63 -12.91 2.70 1.68
C GLN A 63 -12.43 2.46 3.11
N ARG A 64 -12.04 1.23 3.44
CA ARG A 64 -11.51 0.92 4.76
C ARG A 64 -10.19 1.62 5.04
N LEU A 65 -9.27 1.65 4.08
CA LEU A 65 -8.02 2.40 4.19
C LEU A 65 -8.26 3.90 4.40
N GLU A 66 -9.20 4.47 3.65
CA GLU A 66 -9.60 5.87 3.79
C GLU A 66 -10.12 6.16 5.21
N ILE A 67 -11.06 5.35 5.72
CA ILE A 67 -11.62 5.50 7.06
C ILE A 67 -10.53 5.40 8.14
N GLU A 68 -9.66 4.39 8.07
CA GLU A 68 -8.59 4.22 9.06
C GLU A 68 -7.54 5.33 8.96
N SER A 69 -7.25 5.86 7.76
CA SER A 69 -6.38 7.02 7.59
C SER A 69 -6.98 8.29 8.19
N ASN A 70 -8.29 8.52 8.02
CA ASN A 70 -9.00 9.66 8.61
C ASN A 70 -8.92 9.63 10.14
N ARG A 71 -8.98 8.45 10.77
CA ARG A 71 -8.81 8.32 12.22
C ARG A 71 -7.42 8.76 12.69
N VAL A 72 -6.38 8.51 11.90
CA VAL A 72 -5.03 9.03 12.20
C VAL A 72 -5.05 10.54 12.13
N PHE A 73 -5.57 11.14 11.06
CA PHE A 73 -5.64 12.60 10.91
C PHE A 73 -6.49 13.28 11.99
N GLU A 74 -7.62 12.71 12.37
CA GLU A 74 -8.44 13.17 13.50
C GLU A 74 -7.70 13.07 14.84
N PHE A 75 -6.85 12.05 15.01
CA PHE A 75 -5.99 11.94 16.18
C PHE A 75 -4.92 13.03 16.19
N GLU A 76 -4.29 13.31 15.04
CA GLU A 76 -3.33 14.40 14.90
C GLU A 76 -3.95 15.76 15.23
N ALA A 77 -5.13 16.03 14.66
CA ALA A 77 -5.85 17.29 14.87
C ALA A 77 -6.22 17.52 16.35
N ARG A 78 -6.45 16.45 17.11
CA ARG A 78 -6.74 16.52 18.56
C ARG A 78 -5.51 16.74 19.43
N HIS A 79 -4.30 16.63 18.89
CA HIS A 79 -3.06 16.82 19.64
C HIS A 79 -2.11 17.77 18.89
N PRO A 80 -2.54 19.03 18.64
CA PRO A 80 -1.84 19.97 17.77
C PRO A 80 -0.49 20.43 18.31
N GLU A 81 -0.22 20.29 19.61
CA GLU A 81 1.10 20.60 20.17
C GLU A 81 2.03 19.37 20.13
N LEU A 82 1.56 18.23 20.64
CA LEU A 82 2.39 17.03 20.78
C LEU A 82 2.79 16.44 19.44
N VAL A 83 1.84 16.17 18.55
CA VAL A 83 2.12 15.42 17.31
C VAL A 83 3.13 16.15 16.42
N PRO A 84 3.00 17.47 16.17
CA PRO A 84 4.02 18.19 15.41
C PRO A 84 5.40 18.17 16.06
N MET A 85 5.50 18.14 17.39
CA MET A 85 6.79 17.96 18.07
C MET A 85 7.36 16.57 17.78
N MET A 86 6.55 15.51 17.80
CA MET A 86 6.97 14.13 17.50
C MET A 86 7.41 13.95 16.04
N LYS A 87 6.73 14.65 15.11
CA LYS A 87 7.01 14.63 13.67
C LYS A 87 8.32 15.30 13.26
N ARG A 88 8.99 16.00 14.18
CA ARG A 88 10.29 16.63 13.89
C ARG A 88 11.30 15.57 13.46
N ARG A 89 12.26 15.96 12.63
CA ARG A 89 13.33 15.02 12.23
C ARG A 89 14.36 14.82 13.33
N LEU A 90 14.73 15.93 13.95
CA LEU A 90 15.71 15.97 15.02
C LEU A 90 15.02 15.86 16.38
N VAL A 91 15.69 15.12 17.25
CA VAL A 91 15.30 14.91 18.63
C VAL A 91 15.39 16.26 19.36
N PRO A 92 14.27 16.84 19.84
CA PRO A 92 14.30 18.12 20.54
C PRO A 92 14.73 17.96 22.01
N VAL A 93 14.68 16.73 22.56
CA VAL A 93 14.94 16.42 23.97
C VAL A 93 15.55 15.03 24.12
N ALA A 94 16.41 14.81 25.12
CA ALA A 94 17.09 13.53 25.29
C ALA A 94 16.13 12.34 25.52
N LYS A 95 14.99 12.56 26.19
CA LYS A 95 13.96 11.53 26.41
C LYS A 95 12.56 12.08 26.16
N LEU A 96 11.66 11.21 25.75
CA LEU A 96 10.26 11.56 25.47
C LEU A 96 9.55 12.23 26.68
N GLY A 97 9.89 11.80 27.90
CA GLY A 97 9.33 12.37 29.13
C GLY A 97 9.84 13.77 29.48
N ASP A 98 10.88 14.25 28.81
CA ASP A 98 11.45 15.60 29.01
C ASP A 98 10.78 16.64 28.10
N LEU A 99 9.85 16.22 27.24
CA LEU A 99 9.05 17.13 26.44
C LEU A 99 8.14 17.98 27.33
N VAL A 100 8.15 19.29 27.09
CA VAL A 100 7.19 20.22 27.67
C VAL A 100 6.10 20.47 26.62
N VAL A 101 4.91 19.96 26.89
CA VAL A 101 3.74 20.05 25.99
C VAL A 101 2.53 20.47 26.81
N ARG A 102 1.69 21.35 26.26
CA ARG A 102 0.46 21.78 26.92
C ARG A 102 -0.74 21.06 26.32
N ASP A 103 -1.74 20.84 27.15
CA ASP A 103 -3.02 20.31 26.70
C ASP A 103 -3.96 21.43 26.21
N GLU A 104 -5.19 21.05 25.85
CA GLU A 104 -6.21 21.98 25.34
C GLU A 104 -6.61 23.07 26.35
N TYR A 105 -6.35 22.86 27.64
CA TYR A 105 -6.62 23.80 28.73
C TYR A 105 -5.36 24.54 29.19
N SER A 106 -4.27 24.45 28.43
CA SER A 106 -2.96 25.05 28.73
C SER A 106 -2.27 24.49 29.99
N GLU A 107 -2.69 23.31 30.47
CA GLU A 107 -1.98 22.60 31.53
C GLU A 107 -0.83 21.78 30.95
N GLU A 108 0.31 21.74 31.65
CA GLU A 108 1.44 20.92 31.20
C GLU A 108 1.09 19.44 31.31
N MET A 109 1.20 18.73 30.19
CA MET A 109 1.01 17.29 30.15
C MET A 109 2.13 16.61 30.93
N ASN A 110 1.79 15.64 31.77
CA ASN A 110 2.82 14.84 32.42
C ASN A 110 3.49 13.87 31.44
N ALA A 111 4.72 13.46 31.74
CA ALA A 111 5.52 12.55 30.92
C ALA A 111 4.79 11.25 30.54
N ARG A 112 3.94 10.72 31.43
CA ARG A 112 3.17 9.49 31.17
C ARG A 112 2.09 9.71 30.12
N GLN A 113 1.37 10.84 30.15
CA GLN A 113 0.38 11.20 29.14
C GLN A 113 1.03 11.38 27.77
N ILE A 114 2.17 12.09 27.73
CA ILE A 114 2.96 12.30 26.52
C ILE A 114 3.35 10.95 25.91
N ALA A 115 3.97 10.06 26.70
CA ALA A 115 4.39 8.74 26.25
C ALA A 115 3.21 7.89 25.75
N MET A 116 2.06 7.93 26.44
CA MET A 116 0.87 7.18 26.05
C MET A 116 0.28 7.68 24.72
N ILE A 117 0.15 8.99 24.53
CA ILE A 117 -0.40 9.57 23.30
C ILE A 117 0.55 9.36 22.12
N ALA A 118 1.86 9.57 22.34
CA ALA A 118 2.90 9.27 21.36
C ALA A 118 2.86 7.81 20.90
N ARG A 119 2.83 6.87 21.85
CA ARG A 119 2.75 5.43 21.55
C ARG A 119 1.48 5.11 20.76
N LYS A 120 0.33 5.60 21.22
CA LYS A 120 -0.96 5.38 20.53
C LYS A 120 -0.96 5.94 19.11
N TYR A 121 -0.40 7.13 18.92
CA TYR A 121 -0.28 7.75 17.59
C TYR A 121 0.47 6.84 16.62
N TYR A 122 1.65 6.36 17.01
CA TYR A 122 2.45 5.50 16.13
C TYR A 122 1.91 4.08 16.00
N GLU A 123 1.22 3.55 17.01
CA GLU A 123 0.47 2.30 16.86
C GLU A 123 -0.62 2.42 15.79
N MET A 124 -1.36 3.54 15.76
CA MET A 124 -2.37 3.79 14.73
C MET A 124 -1.74 3.87 13.33
N ASN A 125 -0.62 4.58 13.18
CA ASN A 125 0.13 4.64 11.92
C ASN A 125 0.61 3.24 11.50
N CYS A 126 1.29 2.50 12.38
CA CYS A 126 1.79 1.16 12.07
C CYS A 126 0.68 0.17 11.72
N ASN A 127 -0.48 0.22 12.40
CA ASN A 127 -1.62 -0.63 12.07
C ASN A 127 -2.12 -0.36 10.64
N LEU A 128 -2.21 0.92 10.27
CA LEU A 128 -2.61 1.32 8.92
C LEU A 128 -1.58 0.89 7.87
N PHE A 129 -0.31 1.13 8.16
CA PHE A 129 0.81 0.76 7.32
C PHE A 129 0.91 -0.73 7.08
N GLU A 130 0.66 -1.53 8.11
CA GLU A 130 0.63 -2.98 8.02
C GLU A 130 -0.47 -3.46 7.08
N ILE A 131 -1.67 -2.87 7.15
CA ILE A 131 -2.76 -3.19 6.24
C ILE A 131 -2.33 -2.88 4.81
N ALA A 132 -1.79 -1.68 4.54
CA ALA A 132 -1.32 -1.29 3.21
C ALA A 132 -0.23 -2.24 2.67
N ALA A 133 0.77 -2.59 3.48
CA ALA A 133 1.85 -3.50 3.11
C ALA A 133 1.32 -4.91 2.76
N ARG A 134 0.40 -5.45 3.57
CA ARG A 134 -0.23 -6.76 3.29
C ARG A 134 -1.05 -6.71 2.00
N LEU A 135 -1.86 -5.67 1.80
CA LEU A 135 -2.66 -5.51 0.60
C LEU A 135 -1.78 -5.44 -0.65
N ARG A 136 -0.64 -4.74 -0.57
CA ARG A 136 0.34 -4.73 -1.66
C ARG A 136 0.92 -6.10 -1.93
N LYS A 137 1.34 -6.82 -0.89
CA LYS A 137 1.91 -8.17 -1.02
C LYS A 137 0.97 -9.13 -1.75
N TYR A 138 -0.34 -8.98 -1.54
CA TYR A 138 -1.37 -9.75 -2.24
C TYR A 138 -1.83 -9.14 -3.57
N ARG A 139 -1.20 -8.05 -4.04
CA ARG A 139 -1.53 -7.32 -5.26
C ARG A 139 -3.02 -6.89 -5.32
N LEU A 140 -3.57 -6.53 -4.16
CA LEU A 140 -4.97 -6.09 -4.02
C LEU A 140 -5.12 -4.57 -4.15
N ILE A 141 -4.03 -3.82 -4.00
CA ILE A 141 -3.97 -2.39 -4.28
C ILE A 141 -3.02 -2.12 -5.44
N ASP A 142 -3.38 -1.13 -6.24
CA ASP A 142 -2.64 -0.77 -7.45
C ASP A 142 -1.30 -0.10 -7.09
N ASP A 143 -0.31 -0.25 -7.97
CA ASP A 143 1.06 0.20 -7.74
C ASP A 143 1.17 1.70 -7.41
N ASP A 144 0.49 2.54 -8.19
CA ASP A 144 0.49 4.00 -7.99
C ASP A 144 -0.14 4.39 -6.64
N VAL A 145 -1.18 3.66 -6.21
CA VAL A 145 -1.81 3.89 -4.90
C VAL A 145 -0.86 3.46 -3.80
N PHE A 146 -0.22 2.29 -3.90
CA PHE A 146 0.77 1.88 -2.91
C PHE A 146 1.96 2.86 -2.84
N GLY A 147 2.35 3.46 -3.97
CA GLY A 147 3.37 4.51 -4.00
C GLY A 147 3.11 5.64 -3.01
N SER A 148 1.88 6.16 -2.93
CA SER A 148 1.55 7.23 -1.98
C SER A 148 1.75 6.83 -0.51
N TRP A 149 1.58 5.55 -0.18
CA TRP A 149 1.89 5.00 1.15
C TRP A 149 3.38 4.93 1.42
N VAL A 150 4.20 4.66 0.41
CA VAL A 150 5.67 4.62 0.56
C VAL A 150 6.24 5.99 0.92
N ALA A 151 5.66 7.07 0.40
CA ALA A 151 6.00 8.42 0.85
C ALA A 151 5.76 8.59 2.36
N TRP A 152 4.60 8.12 2.83
CA TRP A 152 4.26 8.20 4.24
C TRP A 152 5.15 7.30 5.12
N TYR A 153 5.50 6.08 4.67
CA TYR A 153 6.47 5.24 5.38
C TYR A 153 7.80 5.97 5.57
N PHE A 154 8.30 6.62 4.52
CA PHE A 154 9.53 7.39 4.58
C PHE A 154 9.39 8.53 5.59
N ASP A 155 8.37 9.37 5.44
CA ASP A 155 8.15 10.53 6.32
C ASP A 155 8.10 10.09 7.79
N THR A 156 7.35 9.04 8.12
CA THR A 156 7.27 8.51 9.50
C THR A 156 8.61 7.99 10.01
N CYS A 157 9.43 7.33 9.18
CA CYS A 157 10.79 6.96 9.59
C CYS A 157 11.68 8.16 9.90
N THR A 158 11.41 9.28 9.23
CA THR A 158 12.16 10.50 9.48
C THR A 158 11.74 11.20 10.78
N GLU A 159 10.63 10.82 11.41
CA GLU A 159 10.18 11.39 12.66
C GLU A 159 10.99 10.84 13.84
N TRP A 160 11.56 11.73 14.66
CA TRP A 160 12.36 11.33 15.82
C TRP A 160 11.53 10.51 16.80
N GLY A 161 10.26 10.91 16.98
CA GLY A 161 9.31 10.27 17.86
C GLY A 161 9.08 8.81 17.51
N PHE A 162 8.92 8.54 16.22
CA PHE A 162 8.77 7.19 15.70
C PHE A 162 10.02 6.35 15.94
N ARG A 163 11.20 6.88 15.60
CA ARG A 163 12.46 6.15 15.78
C ARG A 163 12.72 5.79 17.25
N ALA A 164 12.40 6.71 18.16
CA ALA A 164 12.53 6.48 19.60
C ALA A 164 11.62 5.35 20.12
N LEU A 165 10.47 5.12 19.46
CA LEU A 165 9.49 4.11 19.87
C LEU A 165 9.54 2.83 19.03
N TRP A 166 10.14 2.86 17.84
CA TRP A 166 10.08 1.74 16.89
C TRP A 166 10.64 0.44 17.48
N HIS A 167 11.72 0.53 18.26
CA HIS A 167 12.29 -0.63 18.94
C HIS A 167 11.27 -1.39 19.80
N ASP A 168 10.38 -0.67 20.48
CA ASP A 168 9.38 -1.28 21.35
C ASP A 168 8.10 -1.66 20.59
N LEU A 169 7.81 -0.94 19.50
CA LEU A 169 6.62 -1.20 18.68
C LEU A 169 6.80 -2.43 17.78
N ARG A 170 7.99 -2.62 17.19
CA ARG A 170 8.24 -3.56 16.09
C ARG A 170 7.86 -5.00 16.37
N ASP A 171 7.94 -5.44 17.61
CA ASP A 171 7.63 -6.83 18.00
C ASP A 171 6.15 -7.19 17.85
N ASN A 172 5.27 -6.18 17.77
CA ASN A 172 3.83 -6.38 17.57
C ASN A 172 3.43 -6.46 16.09
N TYR A 173 4.37 -6.28 15.16
CA TYR A 173 4.10 -6.13 13.74
C TYR A 173 4.71 -7.23 12.88
N THR A 174 4.09 -7.46 11.73
CA THR A 174 4.50 -8.46 10.74
C THR A 174 5.93 -8.25 10.24
N ALA A 175 6.53 -9.35 9.77
CA ALA A 175 7.86 -9.30 9.16
C ALA A 175 7.91 -8.36 7.95
N ASP A 176 6.81 -8.24 7.20
CA ASP A 176 6.72 -7.34 6.04
C ASP A 176 6.86 -5.87 6.46
N LEU A 177 6.12 -5.43 7.50
CA LEU A 177 6.25 -4.06 8.00
C LEU A 177 7.62 -3.81 8.62
N ARG A 178 8.17 -4.80 9.35
CA ARG A 178 9.53 -4.71 9.88
C ARG A 178 10.59 -4.61 8.80
N ALA A 179 10.44 -5.31 7.68
CA ALA A 179 11.36 -5.21 6.55
C ALA A 179 11.37 -3.81 5.91
N ILE A 180 10.26 -3.05 6.01
CA ILE A 180 10.20 -1.64 5.60
C ILE A 180 10.98 -0.76 6.58
N PHE A 181 10.72 -0.90 7.88
CA PHE A 181 11.17 0.07 8.89
C PHE A 181 12.51 -0.25 9.54
N ASP A 182 12.86 -1.51 9.76
CA ASP A 182 14.12 -1.87 10.43
C ASP A 182 15.38 -1.34 9.70
N PRO A 183 15.53 -1.48 8.36
CA PRO A 183 16.71 -0.97 7.67
C PRO A 183 16.78 0.56 7.72
N LEU A 184 15.65 1.24 7.50
CA LEU A 184 15.62 2.70 7.46
C LEU A 184 15.79 3.30 8.85
N CYS A 185 15.05 2.83 9.86
CA CYS A 185 15.23 3.28 11.25
C CYS A 185 16.66 2.98 11.73
N GLY A 186 17.23 1.81 11.41
CA GLY A 186 18.62 1.50 11.77
C GLY A 186 19.63 2.45 11.13
N ARG A 187 19.52 2.72 9.82
CA ARG A 187 20.40 3.67 9.11
C ARG A 187 20.20 5.11 9.58
N LEU A 188 18.95 5.53 9.80
CA LEU A 188 18.62 6.89 10.24
C LEU A 188 18.98 7.13 11.70
N LEU A 189 18.83 6.15 12.59
CA LEU A 189 19.35 6.23 13.96
C LEU A 189 20.86 6.45 13.90
N LEU A 190 21.62 5.65 13.14
CA LEU A 190 23.06 5.83 13.04
C LEU A 190 23.49 7.16 12.40
N ALA A 191 22.70 7.70 11.47
CA ALA A 191 23.04 8.92 10.75
C ALA A 191 22.53 10.21 11.43
N TRP A 192 21.46 10.14 12.21
CA TRP A 192 20.79 11.28 12.85
C TRP A 192 20.85 11.25 14.38
N ASP A 193 21.23 10.14 15.02
CA ASP A 193 21.81 10.12 16.38
C ASP A 193 23.31 10.49 16.33
N ILE A 194 23.62 11.62 15.69
CA ILE A 194 24.82 12.35 16.10
C ILE A 194 24.57 12.70 17.59
N PRO A 195 25.51 12.39 18.51
CA PRO A 195 25.29 12.59 19.94
C PRO A 195 25.09 14.09 20.23
N HIS A 196 23.83 14.52 20.24
CA HIS A 196 23.43 15.86 20.68
C HIS A 196 23.09 15.89 22.17
N ALA A 197 23.15 14.75 22.86
CA ALA A 197 23.27 14.71 24.31
C ALA A 197 24.75 14.48 24.66
N SER A 198 25.58 15.53 24.62
CA SER A 198 26.77 15.51 25.46
C SER A 198 26.27 15.53 26.92
N PRO A 199 26.60 14.52 27.75
CA PRO A 199 26.23 14.54 29.16
C PRO A 199 26.83 15.73 29.93
N ASP A 200 27.82 16.41 29.33
CA ASP A 200 28.53 17.56 29.92
C ASP A 200 27.96 18.92 29.48
N ALA A 201 26.90 18.97 28.67
CA ALA A 201 26.29 20.23 28.26
C ALA A 201 25.37 20.78 29.36
N ASN A 202 25.96 21.40 30.38
CA ASN A 202 25.26 22.28 31.34
C ASN A 202 24.74 23.58 30.70
N GLU A 203 24.85 23.72 29.38
CA GLU A 203 24.20 24.81 28.67
C GLU A 203 22.77 24.39 28.31
N PRO A 204 21.74 25.11 28.78
CA PRO A 204 20.40 24.90 28.25
C PRO A 204 20.48 25.11 26.73
N PHE A 205 20.02 24.13 25.96
CA PHE A 205 19.89 24.19 24.51
C PHE A 205 18.94 25.34 24.14
N THR A 206 19.47 26.56 24.14
CA THR A 206 18.73 27.82 23.92
C THR A 206 18.76 28.24 22.44
N THR A 207 19.43 27.46 21.59
CA THR A 207 19.42 27.64 20.14
C THR A 207 18.73 26.43 19.50
N TYR A 208 17.44 26.61 19.20
CA TYR A 208 16.51 25.69 18.52
C TYR A 208 16.90 25.30 17.08
N GLY A 209 18.17 25.15 16.74
CA GLY A 209 18.58 25.01 15.36
C GLY A 209 19.85 24.21 15.19
N LEU A 210 19.78 22.90 15.46
CA LEU A 210 20.65 22.01 14.71
C LEU A 210 20.28 22.14 13.22
N PRO A 211 21.24 22.33 12.31
CA PRO A 211 20.93 22.48 10.90
C PRO A 211 20.28 21.19 10.40
N ASP A 212 19.09 21.33 9.84
CA ASP A 212 18.38 20.25 9.16
C ASP A 212 19.31 19.56 8.15
N VAL A 213 19.08 18.27 7.92
CA VAL A 213 19.75 17.52 6.85
C VAL A 213 19.58 18.29 5.53
N PRO A 214 20.65 18.53 4.75
CA PRO A 214 20.55 19.24 3.49
C PRO A 214 19.45 18.61 2.61
N PRO A 215 18.56 19.40 1.97
CA PRO A 215 17.44 18.86 1.20
C PRO A 215 17.86 17.85 0.12
N ALA A 216 19.04 18.04 -0.48
CA ALA A 216 19.59 17.12 -1.49
C ALA A 216 19.94 15.74 -0.91
N GLU A 217 20.48 15.68 0.30
CA GLU A 217 20.80 14.42 0.97
C GLU A 217 19.51 13.68 1.38
N LEU A 218 18.50 14.42 1.85
CA LEU A 218 17.19 13.85 2.15
C LEU A 218 16.54 13.24 0.90
N GLU A 219 16.59 13.93 -0.23
CA GLU A 219 16.07 13.42 -1.51
C GLU A 219 16.79 12.16 -1.97
N ALA A 220 18.12 12.12 -1.82
CA ALA A 220 18.92 10.94 -2.16
C ALA A 220 18.49 9.72 -1.32
N ARG A 221 18.37 9.89 0.00
CA ARG A 221 17.92 8.84 0.92
C ARG A 221 16.49 8.39 0.64
N ARG A 222 15.60 9.34 0.31
CA ARG A 222 14.23 9.04 -0.12
C ARG A 222 14.22 8.18 -1.39
N SER A 223 15.06 8.52 -2.36
CA SER A 223 15.21 7.75 -3.60
C SER A 223 15.71 6.34 -3.37
N GLU A 224 16.74 6.17 -2.54
CA GLU A 224 17.24 4.85 -2.15
C GLU A 224 16.17 4.01 -1.46
N PHE A 225 15.41 4.61 -0.53
CA PHE A 225 14.31 3.95 0.15
C PHE A 225 13.23 3.49 -0.83
N TYR A 226 12.85 4.33 -1.79
CA TYR A 226 11.81 3.97 -2.76
C TYR A 226 12.23 2.78 -3.63
N VAL A 227 13.50 2.73 -4.04
CA VAL A 227 14.05 1.58 -4.78
C VAL A 227 14.05 0.31 -3.93
N GLU A 228 14.41 0.42 -2.65
CA GLU A 228 14.37 -0.72 -1.71
C GLU A 228 12.95 -1.27 -1.54
N ILE A 229 11.96 -0.40 -1.32
CA ILE A 229 10.56 -0.82 -1.18
C ILE A 229 9.98 -1.35 -2.49
N ALA A 230 10.35 -0.76 -3.63
CA ALA A 230 9.98 -1.26 -4.96
C ALA A 230 10.47 -2.70 -5.17
N ASN A 231 11.69 -3.02 -4.74
CA ASN A 231 12.23 -4.37 -4.81
C ASN A 231 11.54 -5.31 -3.82
N LEU A 232 11.29 -4.86 -2.58
CA LEU A 232 10.66 -5.67 -1.53
C LEU A 232 9.25 -6.15 -1.90
N PHE A 233 8.48 -5.31 -2.61
CA PHE A 233 7.09 -5.59 -2.98
C PHE A 233 6.86 -5.88 -4.47
N ASP A 234 7.93 -6.10 -5.25
CA ASP A 234 7.85 -6.30 -6.70
C ASP A 234 6.96 -5.24 -7.38
N CYS A 235 7.31 -3.96 -7.12
CA CYS A 235 6.53 -2.79 -7.50
C CYS A 235 7.42 -1.79 -8.26
N PRO A 236 7.76 -2.05 -9.54
CA PRO A 236 8.72 -1.25 -10.31
C PRO A 236 8.27 0.20 -10.49
N THR A 237 6.96 0.45 -10.46
CA THR A 237 6.35 1.78 -10.53
C THR A 237 6.90 2.73 -9.45
N ILE A 238 7.21 2.22 -8.25
CA ILE A 238 7.68 3.02 -7.11
C ILE A 238 9.14 3.45 -7.29
N GLY A 239 10.00 2.58 -7.84
CA GLY A 239 11.42 2.89 -8.05
C GLY A 239 11.64 4.04 -9.05
N GLY A 240 10.72 4.19 -10.01
CA GLY A 240 10.73 5.32 -10.96
C GLY A 240 9.92 6.54 -10.51
N TRP A 241 9.28 6.50 -9.35
CA TRP A 241 8.25 7.47 -9.00
C TRP A 241 8.80 8.88 -8.76
N ILE A 242 9.93 9.02 -8.07
CA ILE A 242 10.58 10.33 -7.86
C ILE A 242 11.02 10.94 -9.20
N ALA A 243 11.60 10.13 -10.09
CA ALA A 243 11.96 10.56 -11.44
C ALA A 243 10.74 10.96 -12.26
N LYS A 244 9.62 10.21 -12.14
CA LYS A 244 8.34 10.52 -12.80
C LYS A 244 7.78 11.87 -12.31
N VAL A 245 7.75 12.11 -11.00
CA VAL A 245 7.29 13.39 -10.41
C VAL A 245 8.18 14.56 -10.85
N ALA A 246 9.50 14.37 -10.87
CA ALA A 246 10.44 15.38 -11.35
C ALA A 246 10.25 15.68 -12.85
N ALA A 247 9.97 14.66 -13.66
CA ALA A 247 9.79 14.78 -15.10
C ALA A 247 8.42 15.38 -15.50
N THR A 248 7.35 15.09 -14.75
CA THR A 248 6.02 15.67 -15.03
C THR A 248 5.93 17.15 -14.64
N GLY A 249 6.88 17.64 -13.84
CA GLY A 249 6.76 18.91 -13.13
C GLY A 249 5.68 18.80 -12.05
N LEU A 250 5.91 19.40 -10.88
CA LEU A 250 4.80 19.63 -9.97
C LEU A 250 3.81 20.56 -10.68
N PRO A 251 2.50 20.28 -10.69
CA PRO A 251 1.52 21.25 -11.16
C PRO A 251 1.77 22.56 -10.40
N ALA A 252 1.66 23.69 -11.09
CA ALA A 252 1.83 25.00 -10.49
C ALA A 252 1.04 25.05 -9.16
N LYS A 253 1.68 25.51 -8.08
CA LYS A 253 1.06 25.60 -6.75
C LYS A 253 -0.35 26.14 -6.93
N HIS A 254 -1.35 25.34 -6.57
CA HIS A 254 -2.74 25.79 -6.66
C HIS A 254 -2.85 27.12 -5.90
N PRO A 255 -3.54 28.16 -6.42
CA PRO A 255 -3.58 29.47 -5.77
C PRO A 255 -4.20 29.45 -4.35
N LEU A 256 -4.81 28.33 -3.96
CA LEU A 256 -5.34 28.08 -2.61
C LEU A 256 -4.51 27.08 -1.78
N ALA A 257 -3.37 26.60 -2.28
CA ALA A 257 -2.47 25.77 -1.48
C ALA A 257 -1.85 26.65 -0.39
N TYR A 258 -2.21 26.39 0.87
CA TYR A 258 -1.78 27.16 2.03
C TYR A 258 -0.26 27.42 1.99
N SER A 259 0.09 28.71 2.13
CA SER A 259 1.45 29.24 2.21
C SER A 259 2.15 28.80 3.48
#